data_AF-A0A165GR52-F1
#
_entry.id   AF-A0A165GR52-F1
#
_cell.length_a   1.000
_cell.length_b   1.000
_cell.length_c   1.000
_cell.angle_alpha   90.00
_cell.angle_beta   90.00
_cell.angle_gamma   90.00
#
_symmetry.space_group_name_H-M   'P 1'
#
loop_
_entity.id
_entity.type
_entity.pdbx_description
1 polymer ?
#
loop_
_entity_poly.entity_id
_entity_poly.type
_entity_poly.pdbx_seq_one_letter_code
_entity_poly.pdbx_strand_id
1 'polypeptide(L)'
;MQVLPHLDRDILVLESYRRVFDRAWRLYLKSSGLGIVLTGQPGIGKSVWLWYALTRLLRKHQVILFSYGHAIYLFHFDGVYSFQGNVFGTRHLPQPPPGTFIWGLIDSDKVVEEPSPELTSPPIFPIHAASLDRKRYKEWRKQREALTWGLRLWEREELVAGLELQEEYADLYETVVSILRGEGILRNLSPLVMTIEASTVAPNMLSKRWERKNPRNSHAK
;
A
#
# COMPACT_ATOMS: atom_id res chain seq x y z
N MET A 1 8.69 16.76 -9.94
CA MET A 1 7.49 16.61 -9.11
C MET A 1 6.82 15.31 -9.54
N GLN A 2 7.06 14.20 -8.84
CA GLN A 2 6.41 12.92 -9.16
C GLN A 2 4.99 12.97 -8.61
N VAL A 3 4.03 12.79 -9.52
CA VAL A 3 2.59 12.75 -9.20
C VAL A 3 2.34 11.39 -8.52
N LEU A 4 1.70 11.40 -7.35
CA LEU A 4 1.21 10.17 -6.73
C LEU A 4 0.30 9.44 -7.75
N PRO A 5 0.35 8.10 -7.85
CA PRO A 5 -0.53 7.37 -8.77
C PRO A 5 -1.98 7.80 -8.56
N HIS A 6 -2.71 8.01 -9.66
CA HIS A 6 -4.10 8.47 -9.68
C HIS A 6 -4.94 7.63 -8.72
N LEU A 7 -5.17 8.14 -7.51
CA LEU A 7 -6.38 7.84 -6.78
C LEU A 7 -7.45 8.73 -7.40
N ASP A 8 -8.63 8.17 -7.63
CA ASP A 8 -9.81 9.00 -7.79
C ASP A 8 -9.91 9.94 -6.59
N ARG A 9 -10.41 11.16 -6.82
CA ARG A 9 -10.39 12.24 -5.81
C ARG A 9 -11.14 11.85 -4.53
N ASP A 10 -12.02 10.85 -4.64
CA ASP A 10 -12.90 10.40 -3.59
C ASP A 10 -12.60 8.95 -3.19
N ILE A 11 -12.65 8.67 -1.89
CA ILE A 11 -12.54 7.31 -1.34
C ILE A 11 -13.85 6.96 -0.63
N LEU A 12 -14.39 5.77 -0.91
CA LEU A 12 -15.50 5.23 -0.13
C LEU A 12 -14.99 4.79 1.25
N VAL A 13 -15.46 5.46 2.31
CA VAL A 13 -15.07 5.13 3.69
C VAL A 13 -16.05 4.13 4.28
N LEU A 14 -15.62 2.87 4.36
CA LEU A 14 -16.41 1.80 4.97
C LEU A 14 -16.40 1.90 6.50
N GLU A 15 -17.48 1.44 7.14
CA GLU A 15 -17.54 1.33 8.61
C GLU A 15 -16.45 0.39 9.14
N SER A 16 -16.12 -0.66 8.38
CA SER A 16 -15.00 -1.56 8.69
C SER A 16 -13.67 -0.81 8.77
N TYR A 17 -13.45 0.22 7.95
CA TYR A 17 -12.21 0.99 7.94
C TYR A 17 -12.05 1.79 9.24
N ARG A 18 -13.15 2.40 9.70
CA ARG A 18 -13.20 3.13 10.97
C ARG A 18 -12.86 2.22 12.14
N ARG A 19 -13.50 1.05 12.21
CA ARG A 19 -13.27 0.07 13.29
C ARG A 19 -11.84 -0.44 13.34
N VAL A 20 -11.27 -0.77 12.18
CA VAL A 20 -9.88 -1.27 12.09
C VAL A 20 -8.90 -0.17 12.45
N PHE A 21 -9.12 1.07 12.01
CA PHE A 21 -8.31 2.22 12.41
C PHE A 21 -8.34 2.46 13.93
N ASP A 22 -9.54 2.48 14.53
CA ASP A 22 -9.67 2.71 15.97
C ASP A 22 -9.01 1.58 16.79
N ARG A 23 -9.05 0.34 16.28
CA ARG A 23 -8.31 -0.78 16.87
C ARG A 23 -6.79 -0.61 16.72
N ALA A 24 -6.31 -0.17 15.56
CA ALA A 24 -4.89 0.12 15.34
C ALA A 24 -4.40 1.24 16.26
N TRP A 25 -5.18 2.30 16.42
CA TRP A 25 -4.91 3.40 17.33
C TRP A 25 -4.78 2.94 18.79
N ARG A 26 -5.74 2.14 19.27
CA ARG A 26 -5.66 1.56 20.63
C ARG A 26 -4.44 0.67 20.81
N LEU A 27 -4.08 -0.14 19.80
CA LEU A 27 -2.90 -0.98 19.85
C LEU A 27 -1.62 -0.15 19.93
N TYR A 28 -1.50 0.88 19.10
CA TYR A 28 -0.37 1.80 19.10
C TYR A 28 -0.17 2.43 20.49
N LEU A 29 -1.24 2.95 21.11
CA LEU A 29 -1.16 3.56 22.44
C LEU A 29 -0.78 2.56 23.54
N LYS A 30 -1.18 1.30 23.41
CA LYS A 30 -0.90 0.27 24.41
C LYS A 30 0.49 -0.37 24.23
N SER A 31 0.91 -0.58 22.99
CA SER A 31 2.08 -1.40 22.65
C SER A 31 2.60 -1.04 21.25
N SER A 32 3.18 0.16 21.14
CA SER A 32 3.82 0.68 19.92
C SER A 32 5.01 -0.16 19.43
N GLY A 33 5.54 -1.05 20.28
CA GLY A 33 6.56 -2.03 19.91
C GLY A 33 6.06 -3.19 19.05
N LEU A 34 4.75 -3.37 18.89
CA LEU A 34 4.14 -4.42 18.06
C LEU A 34 3.96 -3.97 16.60
N GLY A 35 3.33 -4.82 15.79
CA GLY A 35 2.89 -4.48 14.44
C GLY A 35 1.53 -5.06 14.08
N ILE A 36 1.03 -4.72 12.90
CA ILE A 36 -0.23 -5.22 12.34
C ILE A 36 0.02 -5.73 10.93
N VAL A 37 -0.39 -6.97 10.67
CA VAL A 37 -0.57 -7.49 9.31
C VAL A 37 -2.05 -7.34 8.97
N LEU A 38 -2.38 -6.48 8.01
CA LEU A 38 -3.73 -6.37 7.47
C LEU A 38 -3.85 -7.23 6.21
N THR A 39 -4.61 -8.32 6.30
CA THR A 39 -4.77 -9.29 5.21
C THR A 39 -6.25 -9.43 4.80
N GLY A 40 -6.50 -10.21 3.76
CA GLY A 40 -7.82 -10.44 3.19
C GLY A 40 -7.75 -10.68 1.69
N GLN A 41 -8.90 -11.02 1.10
CA GLN A 41 -9.01 -11.31 -0.33
C GLN A 41 -8.50 -10.14 -1.19
N PRO A 42 -7.92 -10.41 -2.37
CA PRO A 42 -7.63 -9.37 -3.36
C PRO A 42 -8.85 -8.49 -3.63
N GLY A 43 -8.66 -7.19 -3.85
CA GLY A 43 -9.76 -6.25 -4.13
C GLY A 43 -10.55 -5.77 -2.91
N ILE A 44 -10.33 -6.30 -1.70
CA ILE A 44 -11.15 -5.91 -0.53
C ILE A 44 -10.87 -4.50 0.04
N GLY A 45 -9.96 -3.75 -0.58
CA GLY A 45 -9.66 -2.37 -0.20
C GLY A 45 -8.62 -2.21 0.91
N LYS A 46 -7.65 -3.14 1.02
CA LYS A 46 -6.52 -3.00 1.97
C LYS A 46 -5.68 -1.76 1.71
N SER A 47 -5.33 -1.52 0.43
CA SER A 47 -4.59 -0.33 0.00
C SER A 47 -5.39 0.94 0.25
N VAL A 48 -6.69 0.95 -0.07
CA VAL A 48 -7.59 2.07 0.21
C VAL A 48 -7.69 2.35 1.71
N TRP A 49 -7.71 1.30 2.54
CA TRP A 49 -7.65 1.47 3.99
C TRP A 49 -6.37 2.15 4.46
N LEU A 50 -5.20 1.85 3.86
CA LEU A 50 -3.95 2.57 4.17
C LEU A 50 -4.05 4.07 3.83
N TRP A 51 -4.66 4.44 2.70
CA TRP A 51 -4.92 5.83 2.34
C TRP A 51 -5.88 6.53 3.30
N TYR A 52 -6.94 5.83 3.73
CA TYR A 52 -7.84 6.30 4.78
C TYR A 52 -7.08 6.52 6.11
N ALA A 53 -6.23 5.57 6.51
CA ALA A 53 -5.42 5.66 7.72
C ALA A 53 -4.41 6.82 7.64
N LEU A 54 -3.73 6.99 6.51
CA LEU A 54 -2.83 8.10 6.24
C LEU A 54 -3.55 9.44 6.46
N THR A 55 -4.70 9.64 5.84
CA THR A 55 -5.51 10.87 6.00
C THR A 55 -5.87 11.13 7.47
N ARG A 56 -6.30 10.08 8.19
CA ARG A 56 -6.65 10.18 9.63
C ARG A 56 -5.44 10.54 10.50
N LEU A 57 -4.28 9.98 10.20
CA LEU A 57 -3.03 10.22 10.95
C LEU A 57 -2.47 11.62 10.67
N LEU A 58 -2.54 12.09 9.42
CA LEU A 58 -2.16 13.46 9.05
C LEU A 58 -3.00 14.48 9.82
N ARG A 59 -4.32 14.28 9.90
CA ARG A 59 -5.22 15.12 10.72
C ARG A 59 -4.94 15.06 12.22
N LYS A 60 -4.21 14.05 12.68
CA LYS A 60 -3.73 13.89 14.06
C LYS A 60 -2.28 14.35 14.24
N HIS A 61 -1.69 15.00 13.24
CA HIS A 61 -0.31 15.50 13.26
C HIS A 61 0.72 14.43 13.62
N GLN A 62 0.50 13.19 13.18
CA GLN A 62 1.43 12.09 13.41
C GLN A 62 2.56 12.09 12.38
N VAL A 63 3.73 11.61 12.78
CA VAL A 63 4.82 11.29 11.85
C VAL A 63 4.55 9.93 11.22
N ILE A 64 4.58 9.87 9.90
CA ILE A 64 4.13 8.70 9.14
C ILE A 64 5.16 8.36 8.08
N LEU A 65 5.58 7.10 8.06
CA LEU A 65 6.34 6.51 6.97
C LEU A 65 5.36 5.71 6.11
N PHE A 66 5.13 6.15 4.88
CA PHE A 66 4.21 5.53 3.94
C PHE A 66 4.97 4.90 2.78
N SER A 67 4.96 3.58 2.70
CA SER A 67 5.54 2.80 1.61
C SER A 67 4.43 2.33 0.68
N TYR A 68 4.48 2.75 -0.59
CA TYR A 68 3.52 2.37 -1.61
C TYR A 68 4.24 2.03 -2.91
N GLY A 69 4.13 0.77 -3.35
CA GLY A 69 4.91 0.25 -4.47
C GLY A 69 6.41 0.33 -4.17
N HIS A 70 7.17 1.03 -5.01
CA HIS A 70 8.61 1.27 -4.82
C HIS A 70 8.95 2.61 -4.15
N ALA A 71 7.94 3.40 -3.80
CA ALA A 71 8.13 4.72 -3.22
C ALA A 71 7.92 4.69 -1.70
N ILE A 72 8.79 5.37 -0.97
CA ILE A 72 8.66 5.59 0.47
C ILE A 72 8.58 7.10 0.72
N TYR A 73 7.56 7.51 1.46
CA TYR A 73 7.32 8.89 1.83
C TYR A 73 7.36 9.03 3.35
N LEU A 74 8.08 10.02 3.86
CA LEU A 74 8.01 10.42 5.26
C LEU A 74 7.19 11.71 5.34
N PHE A 75 6.02 11.62 5.95
CA PHE A 75 5.22 12.76 6.34
C PHE A 75 5.65 13.21 7.73
N HIS A 76 6.14 14.43 7.81
CA HIS A 76 6.67 15.05 9.01
C HIS A 76 6.06 16.45 9.18
N PHE A 77 6.25 17.09 10.32
CA PHE A 77 5.59 18.36 10.64
C PHE A 77 6.07 19.53 9.75
N ASP A 78 7.27 19.42 9.18
CA ASP A 78 7.90 20.43 8.33
C ASP A 78 7.75 20.15 6.83
N GLY A 79 7.18 19.01 6.45
CA GLY A 79 6.96 18.67 5.05
C GLY A 79 6.84 17.18 4.77
N VAL A 80 6.93 16.86 3.48
CA VAL A 80 6.89 15.48 2.96
C VAL A 80 8.20 15.20 2.24
N TYR A 81 8.88 14.14 2.66
CA TYR A 81 10.14 13.70 2.08
C TYR A 81 9.93 12.41 1.31
N SER A 82 10.42 12.34 0.08
CA SER A 82 10.40 11.11 -0.71
C SER A 82 11.79 10.49 -0.75
N PHE A 83 11.89 9.18 -0.53
CA PHE A 83 13.13 8.44 -0.72
C PHE A 83 13.21 7.94 -2.16
N GLN A 84 14.22 8.40 -2.90
CA GLN A 84 14.56 7.88 -4.23
C GLN A 84 15.85 7.08 -4.15
N GLY A 85 15.77 5.76 -4.34
CA GLY A 85 16.94 4.88 -4.36
C GLY A 85 16.64 3.47 -3.85
N ASN A 86 17.58 2.56 -4.08
CA ASN A 86 17.41 1.12 -3.79
C ASN A 86 17.63 0.76 -2.31
N VAL A 87 18.01 1.73 -1.46
CA VAL A 87 18.38 1.47 -0.06
C VAL A 87 17.73 2.52 0.83
N PHE A 88 16.63 2.14 1.47
CA PHE A 88 16.05 2.89 2.58
C PHE A 88 16.79 2.49 3.87
N GLY A 89 17.06 3.47 4.75
CA GLY A 89 17.76 3.25 6.01
C GLY A 89 17.17 4.08 7.14
N THR A 90 16.97 3.47 8.30
CA THR A 90 16.33 4.11 9.47
C THR A 90 17.16 5.22 10.11
N ARG A 91 18.46 5.31 9.79
CA ARG A 91 19.40 6.31 10.34
C ARG A 91 19.00 7.77 10.12
N HIS A 92 18.15 8.04 9.13
CA HIS A 92 17.68 9.38 8.79
C HIS A 92 16.26 9.65 9.28
N LEU A 93 15.63 8.69 9.96
CA LEU A 93 14.31 8.89 10.53
C LEU A 93 14.38 9.83 11.72
N PRO A 94 13.37 10.68 11.93
CA PRO A 94 13.27 11.48 13.14
C PRO A 94 13.21 10.55 14.35
N GLN A 95 13.83 10.94 15.45
CA GLN A 95 13.74 10.19 16.69
C GLN A 95 12.39 10.51 17.34
N PRO A 96 11.47 9.53 17.49
CA PRO A 96 10.22 9.78 18.17
C PRO A 96 10.48 9.96 19.68
N PRO A 97 9.63 10.72 20.39
CA PRO A 97 9.68 10.81 21.85
C PRO A 97 9.72 9.42 22.52
N PRO A 98 10.33 9.29 23.71
CA PRO A 98 10.37 8.03 24.44
C PRO A 98 8.98 7.38 24.58
N GLY A 99 8.88 6.10 24.26
CA GLY A 99 7.62 5.35 24.31
C GLY A 99 6.68 5.59 23.12
N THR A 100 7.10 6.36 22.11
CA THR A 100 6.32 6.58 20.87
C THR A 100 7.08 6.08 19.64
N PHE A 101 6.35 5.77 18.58
CA PHE A 101 6.89 5.15 17.36
C PHE A 101 6.37 5.90 16.14
N ILE A 102 7.09 5.84 15.03
CA ILE A 102 6.63 6.36 13.74
C ILE A 102 5.57 5.40 13.18
N TRP A 103 4.45 5.92 12.68
CA TRP A 103 3.46 5.09 12.01
C TRP A 103 4.00 4.59 10.68
N GLY A 104 4.19 3.28 10.51
CA GLY A 104 4.63 2.68 9.25
C GLY A 104 3.44 2.13 8.48
N LEU A 105 2.98 2.80 7.44
CA LEU A 105 1.92 2.32 6.57
C LEU A 105 2.55 1.69 5.33
N ILE A 106 2.44 0.37 5.17
CA ILE A 106 3.20 -0.39 4.18
C ILE A 106 2.24 -1.13 3.25
N ASP A 107 2.22 -0.75 1.98
CA ASP A 107 1.57 -1.49 0.91
C ASP A 107 2.63 -2.25 0.12
N SER A 108 2.69 -3.57 0.33
CA SER A 108 3.63 -4.42 -0.40
C SER A 108 3.04 -4.80 -1.75
N ASP A 109 3.73 -4.43 -2.81
CA ASP A 109 3.36 -4.82 -4.16
C ASP A 109 3.35 -6.36 -4.32
N LYS A 110 2.67 -6.86 -5.34
CA LYS A 110 2.62 -8.28 -5.70
C LYS A 110 4.01 -8.88 -5.96
N VAL A 111 5.01 -8.06 -6.28
CA VAL A 111 6.37 -8.51 -6.64
C VAL A 111 7.25 -8.76 -5.42
N VAL A 112 7.05 -8.03 -4.32
CA VAL A 112 7.91 -8.13 -3.13
C VAL A 112 7.36 -9.20 -2.19
N GLU A 113 8.21 -10.12 -1.77
CA GLU A 113 7.83 -11.15 -0.79
C GLU A 113 7.57 -10.50 0.57
N GLU A 114 8.58 -9.95 1.25
CA GLU A 114 8.39 -9.26 2.54
C GLU A 114 8.84 -7.78 2.48
N PRO A 115 8.23 -6.89 3.29
CA PRO A 115 8.73 -5.53 3.42
C PRO A 115 10.15 -5.53 3.98
N SER A 116 10.93 -4.51 3.61
CA SER A 116 12.31 -4.42 4.09
C SER A 116 12.34 -4.28 5.62
N PRO A 117 13.34 -4.84 6.32
CA PRO A 117 13.44 -4.76 7.77
C PRO A 117 13.43 -3.32 8.29
N GLU A 118 13.93 -2.37 7.51
CA GLU A 118 13.94 -0.94 7.84
C GLU A 118 12.54 -0.34 7.91
N LEU A 119 11.53 -0.91 7.23
CA LEU A 119 10.14 -0.49 7.32
C LEU A 119 9.41 -1.11 8.51
N THR A 120 9.90 -2.22 9.03
CA THR A 120 9.23 -2.98 10.10
C THR A 120 9.90 -2.90 11.45
N SER A 121 11.17 -2.49 11.52
CA SER A 121 11.96 -2.45 12.77
C SER A 121 11.67 -1.21 13.63
N PRO A 122 11.95 -1.25 14.94
CA PRO A 122 11.93 -0.06 15.77
C PRO A 122 12.77 1.10 15.20
N PRO A 123 12.33 2.36 15.35
CA PRO A 123 11.18 2.81 16.12
C PRO A 123 9.90 2.96 15.27
N ILE A 124 9.63 2.04 14.34
CA ILE A 124 8.41 2.06 13.51
C ILE A 124 7.35 1.10 14.09
N PHE A 125 6.09 1.56 14.10
CA PHE A 125 4.90 0.76 14.34
C PHE A 125 4.32 0.34 12.98
N PRO A 126 4.69 -0.84 12.45
CA PRO A 126 4.32 -1.22 11.09
C PRO A 126 2.88 -1.72 11.01
N ILE A 127 2.15 -1.23 10.01
CA ILE A 127 0.89 -1.74 9.52
C ILE A 127 1.09 -2.10 8.05
N HIS A 128 1.12 -3.39 7.79
CA HIS A 128 1.42 -3.93 6.47
C HIS A 128 0.15 -4.51 5.85
N ALA A 129 -0.31 -3.90 4.75
CA ALA A 129 -1.32 -4.48 3.88
C ALA A 129 -0.67 -5.59 3.05
N ALA A 130 -1.02 -6.83 3.35
CA ALA A 130 -0.46 -8.01 2.69
C ALA A 130 -1.56 -8.83 2.00
N SER A 131 -1.17 -9.62 1.00
CA SER A 131 -2.04 -10.69 0.48
C SER A 131 -2.22 -11.79 1.54
N LEU A 132 -3.04 -12.80 1.24
CA LEU A 132 -3.23 -13.97 2.12
C LEU A 132 -2.01 -14.91 2.15
N ASP A 133 -1.00 -14.67 1.30
CA ASP A 133 0.20 -15.47 1.29
C ASP A 133 1.07 -15.16 2.53
N ARG A 134 1.11 -16.14 3.45
CA ARG A 134 1.85 -16.03 4.71
C ARG A 134 3.35 -15.83 4.51
N LYS A 135 3.91 -16.27 3.38
CA LYS A 135 5.35 -16.06 3.09
C LYS A 135 5.70 -14.58 3.03
N ARG A 136 4.71 -13.71 2.85
CA ARG A 136 4.92 -12.27 2.73
C ARG A 136 5.09 -11.50 4.02
N TYR A 137 4.85 -12.16 5.14
CA TYR A 137 4.92 -11.48 6.42
C TYR A 137 5.33 -12.40 7.56
N LYS A 138 5.76 -13.62 7.28
CA LYS A 138 6.00 -14.63 8.31
C LYS A 138 7.14 -14.19 9.23
N GLU A 139 8.24 -13.73 8.65
CA GLU A 139 9.47 -13.50 9.41
C GLU A 139 9.37 -12.20 10.21
N TRP A 140 9.03 -11.07 9.58
CA TRP A 140 8.88 -9.82 10.32
C TRP A 140 7.72 -9.85 11.32
N ARG A 141 6.61 -10.57 11.03
CA ARG A 141 5.51 -10.74 11.99
C ARG A 141 6.00 -11.42 13.26
N LYS A 142 6.85 -12.44 13.13
CA LYS A 142 7.43 -13.13 14.30
C LYS A 142 8.34 -12.19 15.07
N GLN A 143 9.19 -11.43 14.39
CA GLN A 143 10.13 -10.49 15.01
C GLN A 143 9.44 -9.33 15.75
N ARG A 144 8.28 -8.89 15.26
CA ARG A 144 7.52 -7.75 15.81
C ARG A 144 6.26 -8.18 16.57
N GLU A 145 6.09 -9.49 16.81
CA GLU A 145 4.90 -10.09 17.41
C GLU A 145 3.59 -9.54 16.80
N ALA A 146 3.59 -9.35 15.47
CA ALA A 146 2.54 -8.60 14.81
C ALA A 146 1.21 -9.37 14.80
N LEU A 147 0.13 -8.63 15.03
CA LEU A 147 -1.23 -9.16 15.01
C LEU A 147 -1.74 -9.22 13.58
N THR A 148 -2.32 -10.35 13.18
CA THR A 148 -2.95 -10.50 11.86
C THR A 148 -4.43 -10.18 11.93
N TRP A 149 -4.87 -9.17 11.21
CA TRP A 149 -6.26 -8.73 11.11
C TRP A 149 -6.77 -8.88 9.69
N GLY A 150 -8.05 -9.23 9.55
CA GLY A 150 -8.74 -9.29 8.26
C GLY A 150 -9.65 -8.10 8.06
N LEU A 151 -9.70 -7.54 6.84
CA LEU A 151 -10.82 -6.68 6.44
C LEU A 151 -12.07 -7.53 6.17
N ARG A 152 -13.24 -6.98 6.54
CA ARG A 152 -14.52 -7.61 6.24
C ARG A 152 -14.79 -7.55 4.73
N LEU A 153 -15.55 -8.52 4.23
CA LEU A 153 -16.13 -8.40 2.90
C LEU A 153 -17.05 -7.18 2.80
N TRP A 154 -17.18 -6.65 1.59
CA TRP A 154 -18.09 -5.55 1.29
C TRP A 154 -19.52 -6.07 1.34
N GLU A 155 -20.42 -5.29 1.94
CA GLU A 155 -21.86 -5.48 1.83
C GLU A 155 -22.34 -5.05 0.43
N ARG A 156 -23.54 -5.48 0.05
CA ARG A 156 -24.08 -5.21 -1.29
C ARG A 156 -24.18 -3.70 -1.55
N GLU A 157 -24.62 -2.95 -0.56
CA GLU A 157 -24.79 -1.50 -0.60
C GLU A 157 -23.43 -0.79 -0.72
N GLU A 158 -22.41 -1.30 -0.02
CA GLU A 158 -21.03 -0.82 -0.13
C GLU A 158 -20.46 -1.07 -1.53
N LEU A 159 -20.75 -2.22 -2.15
CA LEU A 159 -20.34 -2.53 -3.52
C LEU A 159 -20.97 -1.60 -4.54
N VAL A 160 -22.29 -1.36 -4.44
CA VAL A 160 -22.99 -0.44 -5.35
C VAL A 160 -22.40 0.97 -5.22
N ALA A 161 -22.25 1.48 -4.00
CA ALA A 161 -21.67 2.80 -3.76
C ALA A 161 -20.22 2.92 -4.25
N GLY A 162 -19.43 1.85 -4.17
CA GLY A 162 -18.04 1.88 -4.66
C GLY A 162 -17.93 1.82 -6.18
N LEU A 163 -18.86 1.13 -6.87
CA LEU A 163 -18.88 1.12 -8.33
C LEU A 163 -19.18 2.51 -8.90
N GLU A 164 -19.98 3.32 -8.21
CA GLU A 164 -20.27 4.72 -8.62
C GLU A 164 -19.01 5.60 -8.65
N LEU A 165 -17.95 5.21 -7.94
CA LEU A 165 -16.68 5.92 -7.91
C LEU A 165 -15.71 5.46 -9.00
N GLN A 166 -16.05 4.43 -9.77
CA GLN A 166 -15.18 3.80 -10.75
C GLN A 166 -15.66 4.09 -12.17
N GLU A 167 -15.31 5.27 -12.70
CA GLU A 167 -15.74 5.73 -14.05
C GLU A 167 -15.38 4.71 -15.16
N GLU A 168 -14.23 4.03 -15.01
CA GLU A 168 -13.71 3.02 -15.93
C GLU A 168 -14.58 1.76 -16.02
N TYR A 169 -15.49 1.57 -15.05
CA TYR A 169 -16.36 0.41 -14.93
C TYR A 169 -17.84 0.79 -15.12
N ALA A 170 -18.15 1.90 -15.77
CA ALA A 170 -19.53 2.33 -16.03
C ALA A 170 -20.39 1.22 -16.69
N ASP A 171 -19.85 0.50 -17.67
CA ASP A 171 -20.55 -0.62 -18.32
C ASP A 171 -20.80 -1.80 -17.38
N LEU A 172 -19.85 -2.08 -16.48
CA LEU A 172 -20.01 -3.09 -15.42
C LEU A 172 -21.02 -2.62 -14.38
N TYR A 173 -21.04 -1.34 -14.03
CA TYR A 173 -22.01 -0.74 -13.12
C TYR A 173 -23.44 -0.93 -13.66
N GLU A 174 -23.71 -0.54 -14.91
CA GLU A 174 -25.03 -0.73 -15.53
C GLU A 174 -25.44 -2.21 -15.57
N THR A 175 -24.50 -3.10 -15.88
CA THR A 175 -24.73 -4.56 -15.87
C THR A 175 -25.05 -5.07 -14.47
N VAL A 176 -24.27 -4.67 -13.45
CA VAL A 176 -24.49 -5.08 -12.06
C VAL A 176 -25.81 -4.50 -11.56
N VAL A 177 -26.10 -3.22 -11.79
CA VAL A 177 -27.34 -2.55 -11.38
C VAL A 177 -28.57 -3.22 -12.01
N SER A 178 -28.54 -3.55 -13.31
CA SER A 178 -29.66 -4.25 -13.97
C SER A 178 -29.89 -5.66 -13.41
N ILE A 179 -28.83 -6.39 -13.06
CA ILE A 179 -28.93 -7.69 -12.37
C ILE A 179 -29.50 -7.50 -10.95
N LEU A 180 -29.02 -6.49 -10.21
CA LEU A 180 -29.46 -6.22 -8.84
C LEU A 180 -30.92 -5.76 -8.77
N ARG A 181 -31.41 -5.05 -9.79
CA ARG A 181 -32.82 -4.62 -9.94
C ARG A 181 -33.76 -5.72 -10.42
N GLY A 182 -33.24 -6.90 -10.78
CA GLY A 182 -34.05 -8.01 -11.30
C GLY A 182 -34.53 -7.78 -12.74
N GLU A 183 -33.94 -6.82 -13.45
CA GLU A 183 -34.30 -6.43 -14.81
C GLU A 183 -33.50 -7.21 -15.87
N GLY A 184 -32.41 -7.87 -15.47
CA GLY A 184 -31.54 -8.65 -16.35
C GLY A 184 -31.89 -10.14 -16.41
N ILE A 185 -32.39 -10.63 -17.54
CA ILE A 185 -32.22 -12.04 -17.94
C ILE A 185 -30.76 -12.17 -18.38
N LEU A 186 -30.00 -13.13 -17.83
CA LEU A 186 -28.67 -13.53 -18.30
C LEU A 186 -28.74 -14.03 -19.76
N ARG A 187 -28.86 -13.11 -20.73
CA ARG A 187 -28.69 -13.39 -22.14
C ARG A 187 -27.29 -12.89 -22.50
N ASN A 188 -26.37 -13.84 -22.63
CA ASN A 188 -25.04 -13.69 -23.24
C ASN A 188 -23.88 -13.18 -22.37
N LEU A 189 -23.65 -13.77 -21.20
CA LEU A 189 -22.27 -13.97 -20.75
C LEU A 189 -21.77 -15.30 -21.33
N SER A 190 -21.35 -15.28 -22.60
CA SER A 190 -20.42 -16.31 -23.07
C SER A 190 -19.15 -16.20 -22.21
N PRO A 191 -18.62 -17.31 -21.68
CA PRO A 191 -17.40 -17.29 -20.90
C PRO A 191 -16.25 -16.95 -21.85
N LEU A 192 -15.89 -15.67 -21.93
CA LEU A 192 -14.59 -15.26 -22.44
C LEU A 192 -13.57 -15.67 -21.40
N VAL A 193 -13.13 -16.91 -21.55
CA VAL A 193 -11.77 -17.35 -21.23
C VAL A 193 -10.83 -16.25 -21.74
N MET A 194 -10.37 -15.37 -20.84
CA MET A 194 -9.14 -14.63 -21.10
C MET A 194 -8.01 -15.65 -21.01
N THR A 195 -7.73 -16.29 -22.13
CA THR A 195 -6.41 -16.88 -22.37
C THR A 195 -5.44 -15.71 -22.34
N ILE A 196 -4.68 -15.58 -21.24
CA ILE A 196 -3.48 -14.77 -21.25
C ILE A 196 -2.49 -15.54 -22.11
N GLU A 197 -2.53 -15.31 -23.43
CA GLU A 197 -1.41 -15.70 -24.27
C GLU A 197 -0.23 -14.81 -23.90
N ALA A 198 0.73 -15.42 -23.21
CA ALA A 198 2.08 -14.90 -23.08
C ALA A 198 2.70 -14.85 -24.49
N SER A 199 2.49 -13.74 -25.20
CA SER A 199 3.22 -13.45 -26.42
C SER A 199 4.53 -12.74 -26.08
N THR A 200 5.58 -13.52 -26.28
CA THR A 200 7.00 -13.20 -26.27
C THR A 200 7.32 -12.09 -27.26
N VAL A 201 7.81 -10.93 -26.78
CA VAL A 201 8.74 -10.09 -27.53
C VAL A 201 9.90 -9.71 -26.60
N ALA A 202 11.04 -10.34 -26.84
CA ALA A 202 12.31 -10.06 -26.18
C ALA A 202 13.01 -8.84 -26.86
N PRO A 203 14.12 -8.32 -26.30
CA PRO A 203 14.29 -6.90 -26.03
C PRO A 203 15.26 -6.22 -26.99
N ASN A 204 15.05 -4.95 -27.31
CA ASN A 204 16.10 -4.04 -27.76
C ASN A 204 15.61 -2.59 -27.69
N MET A 205 16.18 -1.78 -26.80
CA MET A 205 16.79 -0.48 -27.14
C MET A 205 17.33 0.23 -25.88
N LEU A 206 18.66 0.14 -25.74
CA LEU A 206 19.58 1.24 -25.40
C LEU A 206 19.33 2.05 -24.11
N SER A 207 19.81 1.53 -22.98
CA SER A 207 20.25 2.39 -21.87
C SER A 207 21.70 2.85 -22.12
N LYS A 208 21.92 4.16 -22.11
CA LYS A 208 23.26 4.75 -22.21
C LYS A 208 24.04 4.47 -20.93
N ARG A 209 25.18 3.78 -21.10
CA ARG A 209 26.21 3.49 -20.11
C ARG A 209 26.81 4.79 -19.56
N TRP A 210 26.82 4.96 -18.25
CA TRP A 210 27.57 6.03 -17.58
C TRP A 210 28.97 5.49 -17.24
N GLU A 211 30.00 6.00 -17.90
CA GLU A 211 31.41 5.67 -17.62
C GLU A 211 31.93 6.49 -16.43
N ARG A 212 32.51 5.78 -15.45
CA ARG A 212 33.32 6.40 -14.39
C ARG A 212 34.60 6.98 -15.02
N LYS A 213 34.75 8.30 -15.00
CA LYS A 213 36.08 8.93 -15.13
C LYS A 213 36.78 8.93 -13.77
N ASN A 214 37.80 8.09 -13.63
CA ASN A 214 38.81 8.16 -12.58
C ASN A 214 39.73 9.38 -12.84
N PRO A 215 39.92 10.32 -11.91
CA PRO A 215 40.99 11.30 -12.00
C PRO A 215 42.21 10.80 -11.20
N ARG A 216 43.07 10.01 -11.85
CA ARG A 216 44.47 9.85 -11.44
C ARG A 216 45.35 9.73 -12.68
N ASN A 217 46.05 10.84 -12.99
CA ASN A 217 47.33 10.98 -13.69
C ASN A 217 47.33 12.07 -14.76
N SER A 218 47.84 13.23 -14.38
CA SER A 218 48.69 14.17 -15.14
C SER A 218 48.84 15.39 -14.22
N HIS A 219 50.02 15.68 -13.67
CA HIS A 219 51.14 16.22 -14.42
C HIS A 219 52.50 15.78 -13.85
N ALA A 220 53.29 15.16 -14.72
CA ALA A 220 54.71 15.41 -14.80
C ALA A 220 54.92 16.46 -15.88
N LYS A 221 55.51 17.60 -15.51
CA LYS A 221 56.49 18.37 -16.27
C LYS A 221 57.13 19.36 -15.31
#